data_AF-A0A7V9UR48-F1
#
_entry.id   AF-A0A7V9UR48-F1
#
_cell.length_a   1.000
_cell.length_b   1.000
_cell.length_c   1.000
_cell.angle_alpha   90.00
_cell.angle_beta   90.00
_cell.angle_gamma   90.00
#
_symmetry.space_group_name_H-M   'P 1'
#
loop_
_entity.id
_entity.type
_entity.pdbx_description
1 polymer ?
#
loop_
_entity_poly.entity_id
_entity_poly.type
_entity_poly.pdbx_seq_one_letter_code
_entity_poly.pdbx_strand_id
1 'polypeptide(L)'
;MKKTQATKNHKSSDEMRREYKFDYDKAKPNRFAGRTDQQRTVVILDPDIAEVFNTPESVNNILRALIAAMPQGQRRKISGK
;
A
#
# COMPACT_ATOMS: atom_id res chain seq x y z
N MET A 1 8.78 -3.40 -59.07
CA MET A 1 8.17 -2.73 -57.91
C MET A 1 6.93 -3.50 -57.48
N LYS A 2 6.84 -3.89 -56.20
CA LYS A 2 5.60 -3.90 -55.40
C LYS A 2 6.00 -4.24 -53.96
N LYS A 3 5.96 -3.21 -53.11
CA LYS A 3 6.24 -3.28 -51.68
C LYS A 3 4.90 -3.45 -50.98
N THR A 4 4.64 -4.62 -50.41
CA THR A 4 3.44 -4.86 -49.62
C THR A 4 3.67 -4.31 -48.21
N GLN A 5 3.07 -3.15 -47.92
CA GLN A 5 2.99 -2.63 -46.57
C GLN A 5 1.97 -3.46 -45.79
N ALA A 6 2.44 -4.31 -44.88
CA ALA A 6 1.58 -4.89 -43.86
C ALA A 6 1.42 -3.85 -42.74
N THR A 7 0.25 -3.22 -42.69
CA THR A 7 -0.19 -2.38 -41.57
C THR A 7 -0.29 -3.27 -40.32
N LYS A 8 0.75 -3.26 -39.48
CA LYS A 8 0.68 -3.85 -38.16
C LYS A 8 -0.20 -2.94 -37.30
N ASN A 9 -1.49 -3.25 -37.25
CA ASN A 9 -2.39 -2.76 -36.22
C ASN A 9 -1.89 -3.31 -34.88
N HIS A 10 -1.06 -2.53 -34.19
CA HIS A 10 -0.66 -2.83 -32.82
C HIS A 10 -1.85 -2.48 -31.92
N LYS A 11 -2.88 -3.35 -31.92
CA LYS A 11 -3.85 -3.36 -30.83
C LYS A 11 -3.07 -3.82 -29.60
N SER A 12 -2.91 -2.89 -28.66
CA SER A 12 -2.35 -3.13 -27.33
C SER A 12 -2.96 -4.41 -26.76
N SER A 13 -2.13 -5.44 -26.60
CA SER A 13 -2.47 -6.70 -25.96
C SER A 13 -2.59 -6.52 -24.44
N ASP A 14 -3.38 -5.54 -24.02
CA ASP A 14 -3.69 -5.29 -22.61
C ASP A 14 -4.79 -6.24 -22.10
N GLU A 15 -5.23 -7.17 -22.97
CA GLU A 15 -6.16 -8.23 -22.61
C GLU A 15 -5.41 -9.41 -22.00
N MET A 16 -5.84 -9.83 -20.80
CA MET A 16 -5.36 -11.05 -20.16
C MET A 16 -5.63 -12.27 -21.04
N ARG A 17 -4.72 -13.27 -21.01
CA ARG A 17 -4.91 -14.52 -21.76
C ARG A 17 -6.19 -15.21 -21.32
N ARG A 18 -6.79 -15.99 -22.23
CA ARG A 18 -8.05 -16.73 -21.98
C ARG A 18 -8.02 -17.61 -20.72
N GLU A 19 -6.85 -18.13 -20.36
CA GLU A 19 -6.62 -18.95 -19.16
C GLU A 19 -6.76 -18.18 -17.83
N TYR A 20 -6.66 -16.85 -17.85
CA TYR A 20 -6.79 -15.99 -16.67
C TYR A 20 -8.22 -15.46 -16.46
N LYS A 21 -9.22 -16.01 -17.15
CA LYS A 21 -10.64 -15.73 -16.88
C LYS A 21 -11.12 -16.56 -15.70
N PHE A 22 -10.84 -16.07 -14.49
CA PHE A 22 -11.28 -16.72 -13.25
C PHE A 22 -12.70 -16.30 -12.86
N ASP A 23 -13.50 -17.26 -12.38
CA ASP A 23 -14.80 -17.04 -11.77
C ASP A 23 -14.62 -16.72 -10.28
N TYR A 24 -14.56 -15.42 -9.95
CA TYR A 24 -14.29 -14.96 -8.59
C TYR A 24 -15.43 -15.23 -7.60
N ASP A 25 -16.66 -15.50 -8.09
CA ASP A 25 -17.79 -15.86 -7.22
C ASP A 25 -17.60 -17.24 -6.58
N LYS A 26 -16.78 -18.10 -7.22
CA LYS A 26 -16.38 -19.41 -6.70
C LYS A 26 -15.03 -19.38 -5.99
N ALA A 27 -14.36 -18.23 -5.92
CA ALA A 27 -13.06 -18.12 -5.30
C ALA A 27 -13.18 -18.32 -3.78
N LYS A 28 -12.20 -19.02 -3.20
CA LYS A 28 -12.09 -19.12 -1.75
C LYS A 28 -11.65 -17.77 -1.17
N PRO A 29 -12.18 -17.36 -0.01
CA PRO A 29 -11.70 -16.18 0.70
C PRO A 29 -10.18 -16.22 0.87
N ASN A 30 -9.53 -15.09 0.65
CA ASN A 30 -8.08 -15.00 0.78
C ASN A 30 -7.65 -15.33 2.21
N ARG A 31 -6.89 -16.42 2.40
CA ARG A 31 -6.39 -16.89 3.70
C ARG A 31 -5.54 -15.87 4.47
N PHE A 32 -5.08 -14.81 3.80
CA PHE A 32 -4.30 -13.72 4.36
C PHE A 32 -5.12 -12.45 4.64
N ALA A 33 -6.34 -12.33 4.11
CA ALA A 33 -7.15 -11.11 4.22
C ALA A 33 -7.51 -10.72 5.67
N GLY A 34 -7.44 -11.65 6.62
CA GLY A 34 -7.61 -11.40 8.05
C GLY A 34 -6.35 -11.59 8.90
N ARG A 35 -5.18 -11.82 8.29
CA ARG A 35 -3.92 -12.05 9.02
C ARG A 35 -3.15 -10.78 9.32
N THR A 36 -3.59 -9.64 8.79
CA THR A 36 -3.13 -8.36 9.32
C THR A 36 -3.67 -8.29 10.74
N ASP A 37 -2.76 -8.37 11.70
CA ASP A 37 -3.07 -8.22 13.12
C ASP A 37 -3.96 -6.97 13.27
N GLN A 38 -5.14 -7.12 13.89
CA GLN A 38 -6.13 -6.03 13.98
C GLN A 38 -5.54 -4.77 14.65
N GLN A 39 -4.40 -4.92 15.33
CA GLN A 39 -3.66 -3.87 16.00
C GLN A 39 -2.53 -3.25 15.17
N ARG A 40 -2.36 -3.65 13.90
CA ARG A 40 -1.28 -3.13 13.04
C ARG A 40 -1.76 -1.97 12.18
N THR A 41 -1.42 -0.76 12.60
CA THR A 41 -1.55 0.44 11.76
C THR A 41 -0.39 0.52 10.78
N VAL A 42 -0.69 0.64 9.48
CA VAL A 42 0.30 0.92 8.43
C VAL A 42 0.29 2.43 8.18
N VAL A 43 1.47 3.04 8.22
CA VAL A 43 1.66 4.46 7.92
C VAL A 43 2.61 4.55 6.73
N ILE A 44 2.24 5.37 5.75
CA ILE A 44 3.08 5.69 4.60
C ILE A 44 3.87 6.94 4.97
N LEU A 45 5.19 6.88 4.80
CA LEU A 45 6.05 8.05 4.94
C LEU A 45 6.23 8.70 3.58
N ASP A 46 6.40 10.02 3.58
CA ASP A 46 6.79 10.75 2.38
C ASP A 46 8.23 10.37 1.96
N PRO A 47 8.56 10.45 0.66
CA PRO A 47 9.84 9.96 0.14
C PRO A 47 11.06 10.61 0.80
N ASP A 48 11.00 11.90 1.06
CA ASP A 48 12.05 12.69 1.73
C ASP A 48 12.32 12.22 3.16
N ILE A 49 11.26 11.87 3.90
CA ILE A 49 11.36 11.32 5.26
C ILE A 49 11.93 9.89 5.21
N ALA A 50 11.51 9.10 4.22
CA ALA A 50 11.98 7.72 4.05
C ALA A 50 13.47 7.62 3.71
N GLU A 51 14.04 8.61 3.00
CA GLU A 51 15.49 8.69 2.73
C GLU A 51 16.31 8.79 4.03
N VAL A 52 15.80 9.54 5.01
CA VAL A 52 16.45 9.73 6.31
C VAL A 52 16.18 8.54 7.24
N PHE A 53 14.93 8.07 7.28
CA PHE A 53 14.48 7.03 8.20
C PHE A 53 14.24 5.69 7.50
N ASN A 54 15.30 4.90 7.41
CA ASN A 54 15.29 3.62 6.70
C ASN A 54 14.69 2.45 7.50
N THR A 55 14.43 2.61 8.80
CA THR A 55 13.89 1.54 9.66
C THR A 55 12.73 2.02 10.52
N PRO A 56 11.73 1.15 10.79
CA PRO A 56 10.61 1.50 11.66
C PRO A 56 11.05 1.78 13.10
N GLU A 57 12.16 1.18 13.55
CA GLU A 57 12.73 1.44 14.87
C GLU A 57 13.24 2.88 15.00
N SER A 58 13.96 3.37 13.99
CA SER A 58 14.49 4.74 13.97
C SER A 58 13.37 5.78 14.03
N VAL A 59 12.32 5.59 13.22
CA VAL A 59 11.12 6.46 13.22
C VAL A 59 10.46 6.47 14.60
N ASN A 60 10.18 5.28 15.14
CA ASN A 60 9.47 5.15 16.41
C ASN A 60 10.25 5.74 17.59
N ASN A 61 11.58 5.62 17.60
CA ASN A 61 12.42 6.18 18.66
C ASN A 61 12.35 7.71 18.67
N ILE A 62 12.42 8.36 17.51
CA ILE A 62 12.29 9.82 17.40
C ILE A 62 10.89 10.29 17.80
N LEU A 63 9.84 9.63 17.30
CA LEU A 63 8.46 9.99 17.64
C LEU A 63 8.20 9.86 19.15
N ARG A 64 8.74 8.82 19.80
CA ARG A 64 8.64 8.66 21.27
C ARG A 64 9.40 9.75 22.02
N ALA A 65 10.60 10.11 21.56
CA ALA A 65 11.37 11.20 22.15
C ALA A 65 10.62 12.54 22.03
N LEU A 66 9.99 12.80 20.88
CA LEU A 66 9.17 13.98 20.67
C LEU A 66 7.93 13.99 21.59
N ILE A 67 7.24 12.86 21.73
CA ILE A 67 6.12 12.70 22.66
C ILE A 67 6.54 12.96 24.11
N ALA A 68 7.73 12.51 24.50
CA ALA A 68 8.27 12.73 25.85
C ALA A 68 8.69 14.19 26.09
N ALA A 69 9.23 14.85 25.07
CA ALA A 69 9.67 16.24 25.13
C ALA A 69 8.52 17.26 25.02
N MET A 70 7.37 16.86 24.45
CA MET A 70 6.21 17.73 24.37
C MET A 70 5.63 17.98 25.77
N PRO A 71 5.35 19.25 26.12
CA PRO A 71 4.66 19.55 27.37
C PRO A 71 3.31 18.84 27.36
N GLN A 72 2.89 18.28 28.50
CA GLN A 72 1.64 17.54 28.68
C GLN A 72 0.42 18.50 28.60
N GLY A 73 0.29 19.24 27.52
CA GLY A 73 -0.80 20.16 27.23
C GLY A 73 -1.99 19.39 26.69
N GLN A 74 -2.95 19.12 27.58
CA GLN A 74 -4.27 18.56 27.29
C GLN A 74 -4.26 17.24 26.51
N ARG A 75 -4.07 16.13 27.24
CA ARG A 75 -4.83 14.91 26.96
C ARG A 75 -6.33 15.28 26.96
N ARG A 76 -6.87 15.72 25.82
CA ARG A 76 -8.32 15.79 25.62
C ARG A 76 -8.81 14.36 25.82
N LYS A 77 -9.44 14.11 26.96
CA LYS A 77 -10.26 12.92 27.15
C LYS A 77 -11.23 12.94 25.97
N ILE A 78 -11.01 12.08 24.99
CA ILE A 78 -11.97 11.87 23.92
C ILE A 78 -13.12 11.18 24.63
N SER A 79 -14.09 11.97 25.08
CA SER A 79 -15.30 11.51 25.70
C SER A 79 -15.95 10.55 24.73
N GLY A 80 -16.05 9.28 25.13
CA GLY A 80 -16.86 8.32 24.42
C GLY A 80 -18.29 8.85 24.32
N LYS A 81 -18.87 8.70 23.14
CA LYS A 81 -20.31 8.69 22.92
C LYS A 81 -20.61 7.45 22.09
#